data_AF-A0A1Q4ATP6-F1
#
_entry.id   AF-A0A1Q4ATP6-F1
#
_cell.length_a   1.000
_cell.length_b   1.000
_cell.length_c   1.000
_cell.angle_alpha   90.00
_cell.angle_beta   90.00
_cell.angle_gamma   90.00
#
_symmetry.space_group_name_H-M   'P 1'
#
loop_
_entity.id
_entity.type
_entity.pdbx_description
1 polymer ?
#
loop_
_entity_poly.entity_id
_entity_poly.type
_entity_poly.pdbx_seq_one_letter_code
_entity_poly.pdbx_strand_id
1 'polypeptide(L)'
;MSLLDALPLVLSVVSVVLSGLFGVRTARLSHRLAEEREDRIEAQSALKAAERVYEPLAQSAAELQSRIFNIVESGWVGLMKRYESHGDYAIVSTAFLFAHYFGWIEARRQAVLSSGGEGGRDLAVQKLIDDVLKTLRRSEDSEGFLFFTVEQRAIGELMLGWELVAKNRIPRVMGYAAFAERYRSDAAFRQWFSPVEAGMGLVSKGDVRRLVDIQRALVALIDTLDPKRRYTAGYALEPIDPA
;
A
#
# COMPACT_ATOMS: atom_id res chain seq x y z
N MET A 1 5.29 78.24 -24.77
CA MET A 1 5.75 77.01 -24.10
C MET A 1 6.95 76.51 -24.88
N SER A 2 8.11 76.58 -24.26
CA SER A 2 9.40 76.33 -24.90
C SER A 2 9.54 74.84 -25.24
N LEU A 3 10.29 74.47 -26.27
CA LEU A 3 10.58 73.06 -26.59
C LEU A 3 11.18 72.29 -25.37
N LEU A 4 11.80 73.03 -24.45
CA LEU A 4 12.36 72.55 -23.18
C LEU A 4 11.30 72.15 -22.13
N ASP A 5 10.09 72.72 -22.16
CA ASP A 5 9.04 72.46 -21.17
C ASP A 5 8.22 71.18 -21.49
N ALA A 6 8.19 70.78 -22.77
CA ALA A 6 7.46 69.60 -23.23
C ALA A 6 8.23 68.28 -23.01
N LEU A 7 9.56 68.34 -22.95
CA LEU A 7 10.44 67.18 -22.78
C LEU A 7 10.20 66.40 -21.46
N PRO A 8 10.15 67.03 -20.27
CA PRO A 8 9.90 66.32 -19.02
C PRO A 8 8.48 65.74 -18.95
N LEU A 9 7.49 66.40 -19.56
CA LEU A 9 6.13 65.89 -19.65
C LEU A 9 6.08 64.59 -20.46
N VAL A 10 6.72 64.57 -21.63
CA VAL A 10 6.80 63.36 -22.48
C VAL A 10 7.57 62.25 -21.77
N LEU A 11 8.69 62.56 -21.11
CA LEU A 11 9.46 61.58 -20.35
C LEU A 11 8.64 60.96 -19.21
N SER A 12 7.86 61.79 -18.50
CA SER A 12 6.99 61.33 -17.40
C SER A 12 5.90 60.39 -17.89
N VAL A 13 5.27 60.69 -19.04
CA VAL A 13 4.23 59.84 -19.65
C VAL A 13 4.84 58.51 -20.10
N VAL A 14 5.99 58.54 -20.77
CA VAL A 14 6.70 57.32 -21.19
C VAL A 14 7.11 56.47 -19.99
N SER A 15 7.59 57.10 -18.91
CA SER A 15 7.95 56.41 -17.68
C SER A 15 6.74 55.73 -17.03
N VAL A 16 5.60 56.42 -16.92
CA VAL A 16 4.35 55.84 -16.39
C VAL A 16 3.86 54.66 -17.23
N VAL A 17 3.90 54.78 -18.56
CA VAL A 17 3.50 53.69 -19.48
C VAL A 17 4.43 52.48 -19.34
N LEU A 18 5.74 52.69 -19.31
CA LEU A 18 6.72 51.62 -19.13
C LEU A 18 6.52 50.94 -17.76
N SER A 19 6.38 51.71 -16.69
CA SER A 19 6.12 51.19 -15.34
C SER A 19 4.82 50.37 -15.28
N GLY A 20 3.76 50.83 -15.95
CA GLY A 20 2.50 50.06 -16.07
C GLY A 20 2.68 48.74 -16.80
N LEU A 21 3.41 48.74 -17.93
CA LEU A 21 3.71 47.51 -18.70
C LEU A 21 4.56 46.53 -17.90
N PHE A 22 5.57 47.01 -17.18
CA PHE A 22 6.39 46.19 -16.29
C PHE A 22 5.57 45.64 -15.11
N GLY A 23 4.67 46.43 -14.52
CA GLY A 23 3.77 45.99 -13.47
C GLY A 23 2.82 44.86 -13.91
N VAL A 24 2.22 44.98 -15.10
CA VAL A 24 1.34 43.93 -15.64
C VAL A 24 2.11 42.65 -15.97
N ARG A 25 3.31 42.76 -16.56
CA ARG A 25 4.14 41.59 -16.87
C ARG A 25 4.63 40.87 -15.61
N THR A 26 5.07 41.62 -14.60
CA THR A 26 5.53 41.05 -13.33
C THR A 26 4.38 40.38 -12.59
N ALA A 27 3.20 41.01 -12.51
CA ALA A 27 2.02 40.41 -11.89
C ALA A 27 1.61 39.08 -12.57
N ARG A 28 1.61 39.01 -13.90
CA ARG A 28 1.30 37.77 -14.64
C ARG A 28 2.34 36.68 -14.41
N LEU A 29 3.63 37.04 -14.36
CA LEU A 29 4.70 36.08 -14.08
C LEU A 29 4.62 35.57 -12.63
N SER A 30 4.36 36.45 -11.67
CA SER A 30 4.15 36.10 -10.26
C SER A 30 2.96 35.18 -10.07
N HIS A 31 1.85 35.39 -10.80
CA HIS A 31 0.69 34.50 -10.77
C HIS A 31 1.04 33.11 -11.29
N ARG A 32 1.69 33.01 -12.47
CA ARG A 32 2.10 31.72 -13.04
C ARG A 32 3.07 30.97 -12.12
N LEU A 33 4.02 31.67 -11.51
CA LEU A 33 4.95 31.07 -10.55
C LEU A 33 4.26 30.64 -9.26
N ALA A 34 3.17 31.30 -8.86
CA ALA A 34 2.36 30.92 -7.71
C ALA A 34 1.57 29.64 -8.02
N GLU A 35 0.90 29.58 -9.18
CA GLU A 35 0.22 28.37 -9.68
C GLU A 35 1.19 27.19 -9.78
N GLU A 36 2.34 27.36 -10.45
CA GLU A 36 3.35 26.28 -10.54
C GLU A 36 3.88 25.83 -9.18
N ARG A 37 3.98 26.74 -8.20
CA ARG A 37 4.38 26.39 -6.83
C ARG A 37 3.30 25.61 -6.12
N GLU A 38 2.05 26.01 -6.28
CA GLU A 38 0.88 25.34 -5.70
C GLU A 38 0.77 23.92 -6.26
N ASP A 39 0.85 23.75 -7.59
CA ASP A 39 0.88 22.45 -8.27
C ASP A 39 2.02 21.56 -7.75
N ARG A 40 3.22 22.13 -7.57
CA ARG A 40 4.37 21.38 -7.02
C ARG A 40 4.15 20.96 -5.57
N ILE A 41 3.58 21.84 -4.75
CA ILE A 41 3.29 21.54 -3.34
C ILE A 41 2.23 20.44 -3.26
N GLU A 42 1.18 20.54 -4.07
CA GLU A 42 0.13 19.52 -4.17
C GLU A 42 0.71 18.18 -4.62
N ALA A 43 1.50 18.15 -5.69
CA ALA A 43 2.16 16.94 -6.18
C ALA A 43 3.09 16.31 -5.13
N GLN A 44 3.87 17.13 -4.39
CA GLN A 44 4.72 16.64 -3.30
C GLN A 44 3.89 16.10 -2.12
N SER A 45 2.75 16.71 -1.82
CA SER A 45 1.86 16.27 -0.76
C SER A 45 1.20 14.92 -1.09
N ALA A 46 0.76 14.74 -2.34
CA ALA A 46 0.20 13.49 -2.85
C ALA A 46 1.24 12.37 -2.82
N LEU A 47 2.49 12.66 -3.22
CA LEU A 47 3.58 11.68 -3.19
C LEU A 47 3.90 11.22 -1.76
N LYS A 48 3.98 12.16 -0.81
CA LYS A 48 4.18 11.84 0.61
C LYS A 48 3.01 11.05 1.21
N ALA A 49 1.77 11.34 0.79
CA ALA A 49 0.60 10.60 1.23
C ALA A 49 0.61 9.16 0.67
N ALA A 50 1.03 8.98 -0.57
CA ALA A 50 1.18 7.68 -1.21
C ALA A 50 2.28 6.83 -0.55
N GLU A 51 3.43 7.42 -0.20
CA GLU A 51 4.52 6.74 0.51
C GLU A 51 4.06 6.14 1.86
N ARG A 52 3.15 6.82 2.58
CA ARG A 52 2.59 6.33 3.85
C ARG A 52 1.82 5.02 3.74
N VAL A 53 1.48 4.59 2.53
CA VAL A 53 0.77 3.33 2.31
C VAL A 53 1.58 2.35 1.47
N TYR A 54 2.30 2.83 0.45
CA TYR A 54 3.04 1.95 -0.45
C TYR A 54 4.22 1.25 0.22
N GLU A 55 4.97 1.94 1.09
CA GLU A 55 6.07 1.30 1.81
C GLU A 55 5.57 0.20 2.76
N PRO A 56 4.60 0.47 3.66
CA PRO A 56 4.08 -0.57 4.54
C PRO A 56 3.36 -1.71 3.80
N LEU A 57 2.69 -1.40 2.67
CA LEU A 57 2.10 -2.44 1.82
C LEU A 57 3.17 -3.35 1.22
N ALA A 58 4.27 -2.79 0.71
CA ALA A 58 5.39 -3.58 0.17
C ALA A 58 6.00 -4.48 1.25
N GLN A 59 6.19 -3.95 2.47
CA GLN A 59 6.70 -4.73 3.61
C GLN A 59 5.76 -5.87 3.98
N SER A 60 4.47 -5.59 4.17
CA SER A 60 3.50 -6.64 4.52
C SER A 60 3.37 -7.73 3.44
N ALA A 61 3.48 -7.36 2.16
CA ALA A 61 3.54 -8.32 1.06
C ALA A 61 4.80 -9.19 1.12
N ALA A 62 5.96 -8.61 1.44
CA ALA A 62 7.23 -9.33 1.57
C ALA A 62 7.24 -10.30 2.77
N GLU A 63 6.66 -9.90 3.91
CA GLU A 63 6.47 -10.77 5.07
C GLU A 63 5.58 -11.97 4.74
N LEU A 64 4.43 -11.71 4.10
CA LEU A 64 3.49 -12.76 3.73
C LEU A 64 4.09 -13.71 2.70
N GLN A 65 4.73 -13.20 1.64
CA GLN A 65 5.36 -14.06 0.63
C GLN A 65 6.46 -14.92 1.25
N SER A 66 7.26 -14.37 2.17
CA SER A 66 8.32 -15.12 2.85
C SER A 66 7.77 -16.23 3.74
N ARG A 67 6.65 -15.99 4.45
CA ARG A 67 5.96 -17.04 5.20
C ARG A 67 5.48 -18.15 4.26
N ILE A 68 4.88 -17.78 3.13
CA ILE A 68 4.38 -18.73 2.15
C ILE A 68 5.52 -19.57 1.57
N PHE A 69 6.62 -18.95 1.15
CA PHE A 69 7.82 -19.62 0.68
C PHE A 69 8.31 -20.67 1.69
N ASN A 70 8.42 -20.27 2.96
CA ASN A 70 8.82 -21.21 4.02
C ASN A 70 7.85 -22.37 4.22
N ILE A 71 6.53 -22.13 4.07
CA ILE A 71 5.52 -23.20 4.16
C ILE A 71 5.65 -24.18 3.00
N VAL A 72 5.87 -23.67 1.78
CA VAL A 72 6.02 -24.50 0.57
C VAL A 72 7.31 -25.32 0.61
N GLU A 73 8.44 -24.68 0.93
CA GLU A 73 9.77 -25.33 0.95
C GLU A 73 9.93 -26.34 2.09
N SER A 74 9.52 -25.98 3.31
CA SER A 74 9.74 -26.83 4.50
C SER A 74 8.58 -27.78 4.79
N GLY A 75 7.43 -27.59 4.14
CA GLY A 75 6.17 -28.23 4.48
C GLY A 75 5.61 -27.78 5.84
N TRP A 76 4.29 -27.94 6.03
CA TRP A 76 3.65 -27.51 7.28
C TRP A 76 4.10 -28.32 8.51
N VAL A 77 4.26 -29.64 8.37
CA VAL A 77 4.69 -30.49 9.50
C VAL A 77 6.07 -30.07 10.00
N GLY A 78 6.98 -29.74 9.08
CA GLY A 78 8.29 -29.20 9.43
C GLY A 78 8.19 -27.85 10.16
N LEU A 79 7.28 -26.98 9.71
CA LEU A 79 7.04 -25.68 10.33
C LEU A 79 6.43 -25.82 11.74
N MET A 80 5.42 -26.68 11.92
CA MET A 80 4.81 -26.93 13.23
C MET A 80 5.80 -27.53 14.21
N LYS A 81 6.56 -28.54 13.79
CA LYS A 81 7.60 -29.14 14.63
C LYS A 81 8.66 -28.11 15.06
N ARG A 82 9.03 -27.18 14.16
CA ARG A 82 9.95 -26.08 14.49
C ARG A 82 9.41 -25.17 15.59
N TYR A 83 8.10 -24.99 15.68
CA TYR A 83 7.44 -24.09 16.63
C TYR A 83 6.62 -24.80 17.71
N GLU A 84 6.78 -26.11 17.87
CA GLU A 84 5.98 -26.90 18.82
C GLU A 84 6.09 -26.38 20.25
N SER A 85 7.29 -25.91 20.64
CA SER A 85 7.55 -25.27 21.93
C SER A 85 6.90 -23.89 22.11
N HIS A 86 6.34 -23.31 21.04
CA HIS A 86 5.71 -21.99 21.03
C HIS A 86 4.18 -22.06 20.86
N GLY A 87 3.58 -23.23 21.04
CA GLY A 87 2.13 -23.42 21.07
C GLY A 87 1.44 -23.11 19.74
N ASP A 88 0.49 -22.17 19.75
CA ASP A 88 -0.30 -21.78 18.57
C ASP A 88 0.43 -20.84 17.61
N TYR A 89 1.70 -20.51 17.88
CA TYR A 89 2.46 -19.49 17.17
C TYR A 89 2.42 -19.63 15.64
N ALA A 90 2.58 -20.84 15.11
CA ALA A 90 2.63 -21.05 13.66
C ALA A 90 1.30 -20.67 12.98
N ILE A 91 0.17 -21.00 13.61
CA ILE A 91 -1.17 -20.65 13.09
C ILE A 91 -1.42 -19.16 13.27
N VAL A 92 -1.22 -18.63 14.50
CA VAL A 92 -1.53 -17.23 14.83
C VAL A 92 -0.65 -16.26 14.05
N SER A 93 0.65 -16.55 13.90
CA SER A 93 1.55 -15.71 13.10
C SER A 93 1.23 -15.79 11.61
N THR A 94 0.82 -16.94 11.08
CA THR A 94 0.40 -17.05 9.67
C THR A 94 -0.89 -16.27 9.44
N ALA A 95 -1.89 -16.43 10.30
CA ALA A 95 -3.13 -15.65 10.26
C ALA A 95 -2.89 -14.14 10.35
N PHE A 96 -1.97 -13.72 11.23
CA PHE A 96 -1.56 -12.33 11.33
C PHE A 96 -1.01 -11.79 10.02
N LEU A 97 -0.14 -12.53 9.31
CA LEU A 97 0.47 -12.03 8.08
C LEU A 97 -0.55 -11.82 6.95
N PHE A 98 -1.54 -12.70 6.82
CA PHE A 98 -2.69 -12.47 5.93
C PHE A 98 -3.49 -11.23 6.36
N ALA A 99 -3.81 -11.13 7.65
CA ALA A 99 -4.54 -9.98 8.20
C ALA A 99 -3.81 -8.66 8.00
N HIS A 100 -2.49 -8.65 8.23
CA HIS A 100 -1.62 -7.49 8.14
C HIS A 100 -1.58 -6.97 6.69
N TYR A 101 -1.43 -7.89 5.73
CA TYR A 101 -1.53 -7.57 4.31
C TYR A 101 -2.90 -6.98 3.94
N PHE A 102 -4.00 -7.63 4.34
CA PHE A 102 -5.35 -7.09 4.07
C PHE A 102 -5.61 -5.72 4.71
N GLY A 103 -5.06 -5.47 5.90
CA GLY A 103 -5.14 -4.16 6.56
C GLY A 103 -4.48 -3.06 5.72
N TRP A 104 -3.32 -3.33 5.12
CA TRP A 104 -2.63 -2.35 4.25
C TRP A 104 -3.30 -2.19 2.89
N ILE A 105 -3.92 -3.24 2.35
CA ILE A 105 -4.79 -3.14 1.17
C ILE A 105 -5.98 -2.21 1.45
N GLU A 106 -6.64 -2.36 2.60
CA GLU A 106 -7.76 -1.50 2.98
C GLU A 106 -7.31 -0.05 3.24
N ALA A 107 -6.13 0.15 3.86
CA ALA A 107 -5.52 1.46 4.02
C ALA A 107 -5.32 2.16 2.66
N ARG A 108 -4.80 1.42 1.68
CA ARG A 108 -4.60 1.91 0.31
C ARG A 108 -5.91 2.28 -0.34
N ARG A 109 -6.91 1.40 -0.25
CA ARG A 109 -8.22 1.64 -0.83
C ARG A 109 -8.83 2.95 -0.32
N GLN A 110 -8.77 3.19 1.00
CA GLN A 110 -9.28 4.44 1.59
C GLN A 110 -8.42 5.67 1.21
N ALA A 111 -7.11 5.51 1.08
CA ALA A 111 -6.22 6.59 0.62
C ALA A 111 -6.54 7.01 -0.83
N VAL A 112 -6.68 6.06 -1.76
CA VAL A 112 -7.02 6.32 -3.17
C VAL A 112 -8.38 7.00 -3.31
N LEU A 113 -9.38 6.56 -2.53
CA LEU A 113 -10.71 7.20 -2.51
C LEU A 113 -10.66 8.64 -2.00
N SER A 114 -9.75 8.92 -1.05
CA SER A 114 -9.60 10.26 -0.46
C SER A 114 -8.83 11.22 -1.38
N SER A 115 -8.01 10.69 -2.30
CA SER A 115 -7.15 11.47 -3.21
C SER A 115 -7.75 11.69 -4.61
N GLY A 116 -9.00 11.31 -4.86
CA GLY A 116 -9.65 11.52 -6.16
C GLY A 116 -9.25 10.53 -7.26
N GLY A 117 -8.36 9.56 -6.98
CA GLY A 117 -8.12 8.39 -7.83
C GLY A 117 -7.31 8.58 -9.12
N GLU A 118 -6.51 9.64 -9.26
CA GLU A 118 -5.82 9.94 -10.52
C GLU A 118 -4.32 9.58 -10.51
N GLY A 119 -3.95 8.50 -11.20
CA GLY A 119 -2.55 8.15 -11.50
C GLY A 119 -2.36 6.80 -12.21
N GLY A 120 -1.57 6.75 -13.29
CA GLY A 120 -1.29 5.50 -14.04
C GLY A 120 -0.57 4.43 -13.22
N ARG A 121 0.28 4.83 -12.26
CA ARG A 121 0.91 3.92 -11.29
C ARG A 121 -0.12 3.26 -10.38
N ASP A 122 -1.17 3.98 -9.99
CA ASP A 122 -2.21 3.46 -9.11
C ASP A 122 -3.04 2.38 -9.80
N LEU A 123 -3.25 2.49 -11.12
CA LEU A 123 -3.90 1.45 -11.94
C LEU A 123 -3.05 0.18 -12.06
N ALA A 124 -1.75 0.33 -12.34
CA ALA A 124 -0.84 -0.82 -12.45
C ALA A 124 -0.75 -1.59 -11.12
N VAL A 125 -0.60 -0.87 -10.01
CA VAL A 125 -0.60 -1.47 -8.66
C VAL A 125 -1.96 -2.07 -8.32
N GLN A 126 -3.07 -1.40 -8.67
CA GLN A 126 -4.41 -1.94 -8.44
C GLN A 126 -4.60 -3.28 -9.16
N LYS A 127 -4.17 -3.39 -10.41
CA LYS A 127 -4.25 -4.65 -11.17
C LYS A 127 -3.51 -5.80 -10.48
N LEU A 128 -2.30 -5.54 -9.98
CA LEU A 128 -1.50 -6.56 -9.28
C LEU A 128 -2.11 -6.95 -7.92
N ILE A 129 -2.68 -5.98 -7.20
CA ILE A 129 -3.47 -6.26 -6.00
C ILE A 129 -4.66 -7.16 -6.37
N ASP A 130 -5.41 -6.80 -7.41
CA ASP A 130 -6.57 -7.57 -7.86
C ASP A 130 -6.19 -8.99 -8.24
N ASP A 131 -5.01 -9.19 -8.85
CA ASP A 131 -4.49 -10.52 -9.17
C ASP A 131 -4.20 -11.34 -7.89
N VAL A 132 -3.56 -10.76 -6.87
CA VAL A 132 -3.36 -11.42 -5.55
C VAL A 132 -4.70 -11.80 -4.91
N LEU A 133 -5.63 -10.84 -4.81
CA LEU A 133 -6.94 -11.05 -4.18
C LEU A 133 -7.80 -12.05 -4.95
N LYS A 134 -7.65 -12.11 -6.28
CA LYS A 134 -8.31 -13.07 -7.16
C LYS A 134 -7.78 -14.49 -6.94
N THR A 135 -6.48 -14.67 -6.75
CA THR A 135 -5.90 -15.98 -6.43
C THR A 135 -6.42 -16.49 -5.08
N LEU A 136 -6.55 -15.60 -4.10
CA LEU A 136 -7.08 -15.94 -2.77
C LEU A 136 -8.54 -16.41 -2.76
N ARG A 137 -9.36 -16.05 -3.77
CA ARG A 137 -10.80 -16.38 -3.82
C ARG A 137 -11.19 -17.49 -4.81
N ARG A 138 -10.25 -18.02 -5.60
CA ARG A 138 -10.53 -18.98 -6.69
C ARG A 138 -10.44 -20.42 -6.20
N SER A 139 -11.55 -21.10 -5.99
CA SER A 139 -11.62 -22.49 -5.48
C SER A 139 -11.23 -23.58 -6.49
N GLU A 140 -11.11 -23.25 -7.78
CA GLU A 140 -10.99 -24.22 -8.89
C GLU A 140 -9.84 -25.24 -8.72
N ASP A 141 -8.74 -24.85 -8.07
CA ASP A 141 -7.52 -25.67 -8.00
C ASP A 141 -7.13 -26.14 -6.59
N SER A 142 -7.75 -25.60 -5.53
CA SER A 142 -7.48 -25.94 -4.13
C SER A 142 -8.54 -25.31 -3.21
N GLU A 143 -8.84 -25.91 -2.07
CA GLU A 143 -9.69 -25.29 -1.04
C GLU A 143 -8.87 -24.60 0.07
N GLY A 144 -7.54 -24.70 0.04
CA GLY A 144 -6.68 -24.20 1.11
C GLY A 144 -6.43 -22.70 1.04
N PHE A 145 -6.52 -21.98 2.16
CA PHE A 145 -6.37 -20.51 2.20
C PHE A 145 -7.37 -19.78 1.29
N LEU A 146 -8.60 -20.29 1.19
CA LEU A 146 -9.68 -19.68 0.42
C LEU A 146 -10.29 -18.52 1.21
N PHE A 147 -9.95 -17.29 0.85
CA PHE A 147 -10.60 -16.10 1.41
C PHE A 147 -11.51 -15.49 0.34
N PHE A 148 -12.81 -15.39 0.61
CA PHE A 148 -13.74 -14.72 -0.30
C PHE A 148 -13.55 -13.21 -0.25
N THR A 149 -13.96 -12.52 -1.31
CA THR A 149 -13.74 -11.06 -1.45
C THR A 149 -14.28 -10.24 -0.28
N VAL A 150 -15.45 -10.60 0.27
CA VAL A 150 -16.03 -9.89 1.42
C VAL A 150 -15.26 -10.20 2.70
N GLU A 151 -14.73 -11.41 2.88
CA GLU A 151 -13.92 -11.80 4.04
C GLU A 151 -12.58 -11.06 4.04
N GLN A 152 -11.89 -11.04 2.88
CA GLN A 152 -10.64 -10.28 2.72
C GLN A 152 -10.84 -8.81 3.12
N ARG A 153 -11.95 -8.21 2.68
CA ARG A 153 -12.30 -6.82 3.02
C ARG A 153 -12.66 -6.65 4.49
N ALA A 154 -13.50 -7.52 5.05
CA ALA A 154 -13.90 -7.45 6.45
C ALA A 154 -12.69 -7.57 7.38
N ILE A 155 -11.76 -8.47 7.09
CA ILE A 155 -10.49 -8.59 7.82
C ILE A 155 -9.69 -7.30 7.69
N GLY A 156 -9.55 -6.74 6.48
CA GLY A 156 -8.88 -5.46 6.27
C GLY A 156 -9.48 -4.32 7.10
N GLU A 157 -10.81 -4.20 7.13
CA GLU A 157 -11.55 -3.22 7.93
C GLU A 157 -11.34 -3.44 9.45
N LEU A 158 -11.32 -4.70 9.90
CA LEU A 158 -11.07 -5.05 11.31
C LEU A 158 -9.63 -4.78 11.75
N MET A 159 -8.68 -4.83 10.82
CA MET A 159 -7.26 -4.59 11.06
C MET A 159 -6.89 -3.11 10.98
N LEU A 160 -7.64 -2.31 10.22
CA LEU A 160 -7.34 -0.91 9.97
C LEU A 160 -7.94 0.03 11.03
N GLY A 161 -7.06 0.67 11.80
CA GLY A 161 -7.38 1.85 12.60
C GLY A 161 -6.87 3.14 11.96
N TRP A 162 -7.19 4.27 12.59
CA TRP A 162 -6.72 5.58 12.15
C TRP A 162 -6.25 6.40 13.35
N GLU A 163 -5.15 7.09 13.16
CA GLU A 163 -4.58 8.00 14.14
C GLU A 163 -4.55 9.42 13.59
N LEU A 164 -4.80 10.41 14.44
CA LEU A 164 -4.71 11.82 14.06
C LEU A 164 -3.37 12.39 14.53
N VAL A 165 -2.44 12.60 13.60
CA VAL A 165 -1.12 13.19 13.88
C VAL A 165 -1.02 14.53 13.16
N ALA A 166 -0.86 15.62 13.92
CA ALA A 166 -0.74 16.98 13.39
C ALA A 166 -1.82 17.32 12.33
N LYS A 167 -3.10 17.01 12.65
CA LYS A 167 -4.29 17.17 11.79
C LYS A 167 -4.34 16.27 10.55
N ASN A 168 -3.38 15.36 10.37
CA ASN A 168 -3.42 14.36 9.31
C ASN A 168 -3.94 13.04 9.85
N ARG A 169 -4.84 12.40 9.10
CA ARG A 169 -5.31 11.05 9.39
C ARG A 169 -4.30 10.06 8.81
N ILE A 170 -3.66 9.27 9.67
CA ILE A 170 -2.64 8.29 9.29
C ILE A 170 -3.22 6.89 9.51
N PRO A 171 -3.15 5.98 8.52
CA PRO A 171 -3.60 4.61 8.70
C PRO A 171 -2.70 3.90 9.71
N ARG A 172 -3.32 3.15 10.62
CA ARG A 172 -2.62 2.32 11.61
C ARG A 172 -3.17 0.91 11.53
N VAL A 173 -2.43 0.02 10.90
CA VAL A 173 -2.78 -1.41 10.86
C VAL A 173 -2.39 -2.06 12.20
N MET A 174 -3.28 -2.89 12.73
CA MET A 174 -3.09 -3.61 13.99
C MET A 174 -1.80 -4.45 13.94
N GLY A 175 -0.92 -4.27 14.93
CA GLY A 175 0.31 -5.04 15.06
C GLY A 175 0.11 -6.41 15.73
N TYR A 176 1.13 -7.28 15.63
CA TYR A 176 1.06 -8.69 16.04
C TYR A 176 0.60 -8.93 17.48
N ALA A 177 1.11 -8.16 18.46
CA ALA A 177 0.75 -8.37 19.87
C ALA A 177 -0.76 -8.21 20.11
N ALA A 178 -1.33 -7.09 19.63
CA ALA A 178 -2.76 -6.82 19.72
C ALA A 178 -3.59 -7.82 18.90
N PHE A 179 -3.10 -8.21 17.72
CA PHE A 179 -3.72 -9.25 16.92
C PHE A 179 -3.79 -10.58 17.67
N ALA A 180 -2.68 -11.04 18.24
CA ALA A 180 -2.60 -12.33 18.91
C ALA A 180 -3.46 -12.37 20.18
N GLU A 181 -3.51 -11.27 20.94
CA GLU A 181 -4.44 -11.12 22.06
C GLU A 181 -5.89 -11.23 21.61
N ARG A 182 -6.28 -10.48 20.57
CA ARG A 182 -7.64 -10.51 20.03
C ARG A 182 -8.00 -11.87 19.43
N TYR A 183 -7.10 -12.47 18.66
CA TYR A 183 -7.26 -13.81 18.08
C TYR A 183 -7.58 -14.84 19.16
N ARG A 184 -6.91 -14.78 20.33
CA ARG A 184 -7.10 -15.73 21.42
C ARG A 184 -8.30 -15.43 22.32
N SER A 185 -8.72 -14.17 22.44
CA SER A 185 -9.82 -13.76 23.33
C SER A 185 -11.18 -13.63 22.64
N ASP A 186 -11.21 -13.36 21.33
CA ASP A 186 -12.43 -13.10 20.56
C ASP A 186 -12.67 -14.20 19.52
N ALA A 187 -13.64 -15.08 19.79
CA ALA A 187 -13.99 -16.19 18.91
C ALA A 187 -14.60 -15.73 17.57
N ALA A 188 -15.36 -14.63 17.57
CA ALA A 188 -15.95 -14.08 16.35
C ALA A 188 -14.88 -13.48 15.44
N PHE A 189 -13.87 -12.83 16.03
CA PHE A 189 -12.69 -12.37 15.28
C PHE A 189 -11.88 -13.55 14.73
N ARG A 190 -11.65 -14.59 15.55
CA ARG A 190 -10.90 -15.79 15.14
C ARG A 190 -11.52 -16.50 13.95
N GLN A 191 -12.85 -16.55 13.87
CA GLN A 191 -13.58 -17.26 12.82
C GLN A 191 -13.22 -16.79 11.41
N TRP A 192 -12.88 -15.51 11.22
CA TRP A 192 -12.44 -14.98 9.91
C TRP A 192 -11.15 -15.64 9.38
N PHE A 193 -10.41 -16.34 10.23
CA PHE A 193 -9.14 -16.99 9.89
C PHE A 193 -9.25 -18.50 9.74
N SER A 194 -10.46 -19.08 9.74
CA SER A 194 -10.65 -20.50 9.42
C SER A 194 -10.05 -20.93 8.08
N PRO A 195 -9.94 -20.08 7.03
CA PRO A 195 -9.24 -20.47 5.80
C PRO A 195 -7.76 -20.80 6.00
N VAL A 196 -7.09 -20.19 6.99
CA VAL A 196 -5.70 -20.52 7.35
C VAL A 196 -5.66 -21.93 7.91
N GLU A 197 -6.49 -22.24 8.90
CA GLU A 197 -6.55 -23.56 9.53
C GLU A 197 -6.88 -24.66 8.51
N ALA A 198 -7.88 -24.43 7.66
CA ALA A 198 -8.24 -25.33 6.57
C ALA A 198 -7.09 -25.50 5.55
N GLY A 199 -6.44 -24.40 5.19
CA GLY A 199 -5.28 -24.39 4.31
C GLY A 199 -4.11 -25.20 4.85
N MET A 200 -3.80 -25.05 6.14
CA MET A 200 -2.72 -25.82 6.78
C MET A 200 -3.00 -27.34 6.73
N GLY A 201 -4.27 -27.73 6.93
CA GLY A 201 -4.69 -29.13 6.84
C GLY A 201 -4.47 -29.73 5.45
N LEU A 202 -4.60 -28.92 4.39
CA LEU A 202 -4.38 -29.34 3.00
C LEU A 202 -2.89 -29.33 2.61
N VAL A 203 -2.12 -28.34 3.07
CA VAL A 203 -0.65 -28.31 2.91
C VAL A 203 -0.01 -29.54 3.54
N SER A 204 -0.52 -30.00 4.69
CA SER A 204 -0.06 -31.24 5.34
C SER A 204 -0.22 -32.49 4.47
N LYS A 205 -1.11 -32.43 3.47
CA LYS A 205 -1.40 -33.50 2.51
C LYS A 205 -0.72 -33.25 1.15
N GLY A 206 0.13 -32.23 1.06
CA GLY A 206 0.89 -31.88 -0.14
C GLY A 206 0.20 -30.87 -1.06
N ASP A 207 -0.99 -30.36 -0.72
CA ASP A 207 -1.64 -29.34 -1.55
C ASP A 207 -1.10 -27.94 -1.25
N VAL A 208 -0.15 -27.50 -2.08
CA VAL A 208 0.51 -26.19 -1.98
C VAL A 208 0.24 -25.27 -3.16
N ARG A 209 -0.58 -25.70 -4.13
CA ARG A 209 -0.74 -25.02 -5.43
C ARG A 209 -1.17 -23.55 -5.28
N ARG A 210 -2.22 -23.28 -4.49
CA ARG A 210 -2.65 -21.90 -4.27
C ARG A 210 -1.59 -21.06 -3.58
N LEU A 211 -0.84 -21.63 -2.63
CA LEU A 211 0.23 -20.91 -1.96
C LEU A 211 1.34 -20.49 -2.94
N VAL A 212 1.71 -21.38 -3.87
CA VAL A 212 2.63 -21.06 -4.97
C VAL A 212 2.09 -19.88 -5.79
N ASP A 213 0.83 -19.92 -6.20
CA ASP A 213 0.23 -18.85 -7.00
C ASP A 213 0.13 -17.52 -6.24
N ILE A 214 -0.22 -17.55 -4.95
CA ILE A 214 -0.25 -16.35 -4.09
C ILE A 214 1.15 -15.77 -3.98
N GLN A 215 2.16 -16.59 -3.73
CA GLN A 215 3.54 -16.14 -3.58
C GLN A 215 4.05 -15.46 -4.84
N ARG A 216 3.81 -16.05 -6.02
CA ARG A 216 4.19 -15.46 -7.31
C ARG A 216 3.50 -14.12 -7.55
N ALA A 217 2.20 -14.03 -7.25
CA ALA A 217 1.45 -12.78 -7.37
C ALA A 217 1.97 -11.70 -6.40
N LEU A 218 2.33 -12.08 -5.17
CA LEU A 218 2.92 -11.17 -4.18
C LEU A 218 4.31 -10.68 -4.62
N VAL A 219 5.16 -11.55 -5.18
CA VAL A 219 6.48 -11.14 -5.72
C VAL A 219 6.30 -10.11 -6.85
N ALA A 220 5.39 -10.37 -7.80
CA ALA A 220 5.10 -9.42 -8.87
C ALA A 220 4.58 -8.06 -8.35
N LEU A 221 3.75 -8.08 -7.30
CA LEU A 221 3.31 -6.88 -6.61
C LEU A 221 4.48 -6.13 -5.96
N ILE A 222 5.36 -6.84 -5.24
CA ILE A 222 6.54 -6.26 -4.57
C ILE A 222 7.48 -5.61 -5.58
N ASP A 223 7.78 -6.28 -6.69
CA ASP A 223 8.66 -5.73 -7.75
C ASP A 223 8.12 -4.42 -8.33
N THR A 224 6.80 -4.23 -8.33
CA THR A 224 6.16 -2.99 -8.78
C THR A 224 6.12 -1.91 -7.69
N LEU A 225 5.89 -2.31 -6.43
CA LEU A 225 5.84 -1.38 -5.30
C LEU A 225 7.22 -0.84 -4.92
N ASP A 226 8.23 -1.71 -4.91
CA ASP A 226 9.59 -1.44 -4.46
C ASP A 226 10.65 -1.99 -5.43
N PRO A 227 10.73 -1.46 -6.68
CA PRO A 227 11.64 -1.97 -7.71
C PRO A 227 13.12 -1.83 -7.35
N LYS A 228 13.45 -0.94 -6.40
CA LYS A 228 14.82 -0.73 -5.92
C LYS A 228 15.13 -1.49 -4.61
N ARG A 229 14.18 -2.28 -4.10
CA ARG A 229 14.29 -3.06 -2.85
C ARG A 229 14.73 -2.21 -1.66
N ARG A 230 14.21 -0.99 -1.56
CA ARG A 230 14.52 -0.07 -0.46
C ARG A 230 13.88 -0.52 0.85
N TYR A 231 12.67 -1.06 0.76
CA TYR A 231 11.81 -1.42 1.89
C TYR A 231 11.78 -2.93 2.10
N THR A 232 12.04 -3.71 1.06
CA THR A 232 12.06 -5.18 1.09
C THR A 232 13.47 -5.78 1.06
N ALA A 233 14.49 -4.97 1.40
CA ALA A 233 15.86 -5.44 1.57
C ALA A 233 15.92 -6.54 2.64
N GLY A 234 16.48 -7.71 2.27
CA GLY A 234 16.64 -8.85 3.18
C GLY A 234 15.64 -9.99 2.98
N TYR A 235 14.60 -9.80 2.16
CA TYR A 235 13.73 -10.90 1.74
C TYR A 235 14.26 -11.59 0.49
N ALA A 236 14.21 -12.93 0.47
CA ALA A 236 14.40 -13.72 -0.75
C ALA A 236 13.09 -13.68 -1.56
N LEU A 237 13.11 -12.96 -2.70
CA LEU A 237 11.92 -12.67 -3.51
C LEU A 237 11.89 -13.49 -4.81
N GLU A 238 12.40 -14.72 -4.78
CA GLU A 238 12.37 -15.60 -5.94
C GLU A 238 10.97 -16.22 -6.08
N PRO A 239 10.31 -16.10 -7.25
CA PRO A 239 9.05 -16.80 -7.50
C PRO A 239 9.26 -18.31 -7.37
N ILE A 240 8.36 -19.00 -6.68
CA ILE A 240 8.39 -20.46 -6.61
C ILE A 240 8.02 -21.03 -7.98
N ASP A 241 8.77 -22.04 -8.43
CA ASP A 241 8.47 -22.73 -9.68
C ASP A 241 7.14 -23.49 -9.58
N PRO A 242 6.26 -23.39 -10.59
CA PRO A 242 5.05 -24.20 -10.63
C PRO A 242 5.42 -25.68 -10.75
N ALA A 243 4.83 -26.51 -9.89
CA ALA A 243 4.94 -27.97 -9.94
C ALA A 243 4.18 -28.59 -11.12
#